data_AF-A0A7J4QWH2-F1
#
_entry.id   AF-A0A7J4QWH2-F1
#
_cell.length_a   1.000
_cell.length_b   1.000
_cell.length_c   1.000
_cell.angle_alpha   90.00
_cell.angle_beta   90.00
_cell.angle_gamma   90.00
#
_symmetry.space_group_name_H-M   'P 1'
#
loop_
_entity.id
_entity.type
_entity.pdbx_description
1 polymer ?
#
loop_
_entity_poly.entity_id
_entity_poly.type
_entity_poly.pdbx_seq_one_letter_code
_entity_poly.pdbx_strand_id
1 'polypeptide(L)'
;MTSGHGNGDDAKCPFMHGAATSPNFGTTNRNWWPNQLDLSILHQHDRKSNPMEDDFDYRKEFKNLDYAALKKDLHDLMTDSQDWWPA
;
A
#
# COMPACT_ATOMS: atom_id res chain seq x y z
N MET A 1 -21.53 -13.87 34.01
CA MET A 1 -21.90 -13.25 32.73
C MET A 1 -20.60 -12.72 32.12
N THR A 2 -19.84 -13.63 31.49
CA THR A 2 -19.36 -13.55 30.08
C THR A 2 -18.47 -12.32 29.80
N SER A 3 -17.13 -12.45 29.85
CA SER A 3 -16.21 -12.86 28.75
C SER A 3 -15.99 -11.72 27.73
N GLY A 4 -14.79 -11.34 27.27
CA GLY A 4 -13.44 -11.88 27.40
C GLY A 4 -12.44 -10.99 26.63
N HIS A 5 -11.15 -11.09 26.97
CA HIS A 5 -10.04 -10.46 26.24
C HIS A 5 -9.78 -11.25 24.94
N GLY A 6 -9.95 -10.62 23.78
CA GLY A 6 -9.72 -11.24 22.47
C GLY A 6 -8.26 -11.11 22.03
N ASN A 7 -7.52 -12.21 22.13
CA ASN A 7 -6.19 -12.38 21.56
C ASN A 7 -6.31 -13.46 20.48
N GLY A 8 -6.04 -13.12 19.22
CA GLY A 8 -5.93 -14.04 18.10
C GLY A 8 -7.23 -14.32 17.33
N ASP A 9 -7.25 -13.91 16.05
CA ASP A 9 -7.92 -14.55 14.89
C ASP A 9 -8.50 -13.55 13.86
N ASP A 10 -8.52 -12.25 14.15
CA ASP A 10 -9.18 -11.26 13.27
C ASP A 10 -8.42 -10.87 11.99
N ALA A 11 -7.18 -11.34 11.79
CA ALA A 11 -6.32 -10.93 10.66
C ALA A 11 -5.69 -12.11 9.89
N LYS A 12 -6.22 -13.34 10.04
CA LYS A 12 -5.70 -14.50 9.31
C LYS A 12 -6.52 -14.71 8.04
N CYS A 13 -5.92 -14.51 6.87
CA CYS A 13 -6.55 -14.84 5.59
C CYS A 13 -6.96 -16.33 5.59
N PRO A 14 -8.27 -16.65 5.48
CA PRO A 14 -8.78 -18.02 5.70
C PRO A 14 -8.53 -18.98 4.53
N PHE A 15 -8.03 -18.49 3.39
CA PHE A 15 -7.69 -19.29 2.23
C PHE A 15 -6.19 -19.18 1.93
N MET A 16 -5.45 -20.25 2.16
CA MET A 16 -4.02 -20.37 1.83
C MET A 16 -3.90 -20.86 0.38
N HIS A 17 -3.70 -19.96 -0.58
CA HIS A 17 -3.36 -20.36 -1.95
C HIS A 17 -1.95 -20.97 -1.97
N GLY A 18 -1.86 -22.21 -2.45
CA GLY A 18 -0.66 -23.02 -2.45
C GLY A 18 0.51 -22.41 -3.23
N ALA A 19 1.71 -22.76 -2.77
CA ALA A 19 3.03 -22.41 -3.30
C ALA A 19 3.44 -20.93 -3.18
N ALA A 20 3.38 -20.37 -1.98
CA ALA A 20 4.14 -19.17 -1.66
C ALA A 20 5.51 -19.57 -1.08
N THR A 21 6.56 -19.56 -1.89
CA THR A 21 7.96 -19.44 -1.43
C THR A 21 8.26 -18.01 -0.92
N SER A 22 7.25 -17.30 -0.42
CA SER A 22 7.39 -15.98 0.15
C SER A 22 7.67 -16.12 1.66
N PRO A 23 8.73 -15.48 2.19
CA PRO A 23 9.14 -15.60 3.59
C PRO A 23 8.09 -15.02 4.58
N ASN A 24 7.00 -14.43 4.07
CA ASN A 24 6.00 -13.72 4.86
C ASN A 24 4.83 -14.60 5.35
N PHE A 25 4.83 -15.90 5.08
CA PHE A 25 3.73 -16.82 5.46
C PHE A 25 4.03 -17.69 6.70
N GLY A 26 5.10 -17.39 7.45
CA GLY A 26 5.49 -18.08 8.68
C GLY A 26 5.44 -17.19 9.93
N THR A 27 5.53 -17.80 11.11
CA THR A 27 5.67 -17.07 12.38
C THR A 27 6.92 -16.20 12.33
N THR A 28 6.75 -14.88 12.37
CA THR A 28 7.86 -13.91 12.30
C THR A 28 8.40 -13.57 13.70
N ASN A 29 9.55 -12.90 13.78
CA ASN A 29 10.11 -12.43 15.06
C ASN A 29 9.12 -11.55 15.87
N ARG A 30 8.26 -10.78 15.18
CA ARG A 30 7.22 -9.98 15.84
C ARG A 30 6.15 -10.84 16.52
N ASN A 31 5.89 -12.04 15.99
CA ASN A 31 4.91 -12.96 16.57
C ASN A 31 5.47 -13.60 17.86
N TRP A 32 6.79 -13.78 17.96
CA TRP A 32 7.46 -14.33 19.14
C TRP A 32 7.72 -13.27 20.22
N TRP A 33 8.08 -12.05 19.83
CA TRP A 33 8.36 -10.93 20.73
C TRP A 33 7.51 -9.71 20.38
N PRO A 34 6.22 -9.69 20.77
CA PRO A 34 5.29 -8.65 20.35
C PRO A 34 5.63 -7.25 20.89
N ASN A 35 6.41 -7.14 21.97
CA ASN A 35 6.83 -5.86 22.57
C ASN A 35 8.26 -5.45 22.16
N GLN A 36 8.87 -6.11 21.18
CA GLN A 36 10.19 -5.73 20.67
C GLN A 36 10.13 -4.38 19.94
N LEU A 37 11.15 -3.54 20.12
CA LEU A 37 11.28 -2.27 19.41
C LEU A 37 11.30 -2.50 17.89
N ASP A 38 10.37 -1.87 17.19
CA ASP A 38 10.21 -2.02 15.75
C ASP A 38 11.12 -1.06 14.98
N LEU A 39 12.21 -1.59 14.42
CA LEU A 39 13.12 -0.82 13.55
C LEU A 39 12.60 -0.71 12.11
N SER A 40 11.43 -1.27 11.81
CA SER A 40 10.95 -1.27 10.44
C SER A 40 10.64 0.10 9.87
N ILE A 41 10.29 1.02 10.76
CA ILE A 41 10.01 2.41 10.43
C ILE A 41 11.22 3.11 9.78
N LEU A 42 12.44 2.67 10.08
CA LEU A 42 13.67 3.33 9.63
C LEU A 42 14.04 3.00 8.19
N HIS A 43 13.40 1.98 7.60
CA HIS A 43 13.59 1.60 6.20
C HIS A 43 12.31 1.72 5.38
N GLN A 44 11.28 2.39 5.91
CA GLN A 44 10.09 2.75 5.14
C GLN A 44 10.49 3.78 4.05
N HIS A 45 9.97 3.58 2.83
CA HIS A 45 10.25 4.44 1.67
C HIS A 45 11.72 4.54 1.27
N ASP A 46 12.47 3.44 1.37
CA ASP A 46 13.83 3.34 0.83
C ASP A 46 13.83 3.57 -0.70
N ARG A 47 14.88 4.24 -1.21
CA ARG A 47 15.15 4.46 -2.64
C ARG A 47 15.05 3.17 -3.46
N LYS A 48 15.46 2.02 -2.91
CA LYS A 48 15.39 0.72 -3.62
C LYS A 48 13.95 0.29 -3.96
N SER A 49 12.98 0.78 -3.20
CA SER A 49 11.55 0.50 -3.43
C SER A 49 10.88 1.57 -4.30
N ASN A 50 11.56 2.68 -4.60
CA ASN A 50 11.05 3.72 -5.46
C ASN A 50 11.25 3.30 -6.93
N PRO A 51 10.18 3.21 -7.74
CA PRO A 51 10.29 2.87 -9.16
C PRO A 51 10.82 4.03 -10.03
N MET A 52 10.90 5.25 -9.48
CA MET A 52 11.39 6.43 -10.21
C MET A 52 12.92 6.44 -10.31
N GLU A 53 13.44 7.19 -11.28
CA GLU A 53 14.89 7.37 -11.45
C GLU A 53 15.53 8.05 -10.24
N ASP A 54 16.82 7.78 -10.02
CA ASP A 54 17.56 8.26 -8.85
C ASP A 54 17.61 9.79 -8.72
N ASP A 55 17.52 10.50 -9.86
CA ASP A 55 17.59 11.95 -9.98
C ASP A 55 16.21 12.59 -10.25
N PHE A 56 15.12 11.83 -10.10
CA PHE A 56 13.77 12.32 -10.37
C PHE A 56 13.33 13.38 -9.35
N ASP A 57 13.03 14.59 -9.83
CA ASP A 57 12.48 15.69 -9.02
C ASP A 57 11.02 15.95 -9.39
N TYR A 58 10.11 15.41 -8.56
CA TYR A 58 8.67 15.61 -8.74
C TYR A 58 8.27 17.10 -8.80
N ARG A 59 8.91 17.97 -8.02
CA ARG A 59 8.58 19.40 -7.99
C ARG A 59 8.97 20.08 -9.29
N LYS A 60 10.09 19.66 -9.89
CA LYS A 60 10.51 20.16 -11.20
C LYS A 60 9.56 19.69 -12.29
N GLU A 61 9.25 18.40 -12.34
CA GLU A 61 8.39 17.84 -13.39
C GLU A 61 6.95 18.34 -13.26
N PHE A 62 6.43 18.50 -12.04
CA PHE A 62 5.10 19.08 -11.83
C PHE A 62 4.98 20.53 -12.34
N LYS A 63 6.06 21.31 -12.33
CA LYS A 63 6.04 22.67 -12.90
C LYS A 63 5.98 22.68 -14.43
N ASN A 64 6.47 21.62 -15.08
CA ASN A 64 6.44 21.46 -16.52
C ASN A 64 5.08 20.92 -17.01
N LEU A 65 4.25 20.40 -16.09
CA LEU A 65 2.94 19.84 -16.39
C LEU A 65 1.95 20.93 -16.84
N ASP A 66 1.21 20.67 -17.92
CA ASP A 66 0.07 21.49 -18.29
C ASP A 66 -1.10 21.27 -17.32
N TYR A 67 -1.14 22.11 -16.29
CA TYR A 67 -2.14 22.05 -15.24
C TYR A 67 -3.55 22.37 -15.74
N ALA A 68 -3.68 23.19 -16.79
CA ALA A 68 -4.98 23.55 -17.34
C ALA A 68 -5.57 22.40 -18.15
N ALA A 69 -4.74 21.75 -18.98
CA ALA A 69 -5.14 20.53 -19.70
C ALA A 69 -5.53 19.42 -18.72
N LEU A 70 -4.71 19.15 -17.68
CA LEU A 70 -5.03 18.13 -16.69
C LEU A 70 -6.39 18.34 -16.02
N LYS A 71 -6.71 19.60 -15.64
CA LYS A 71 -8.01 19.91 -15.04
C LYS A 71 -9.15 19.68 -16.00
N LYS A 72 -8.97 20.06 -17.26
CA LYS A 72 -9.98 19.84 -18.29
C LYS A 72 -10.24 18.33 -18.47
N ASP A 73 -9.18 17.54 -18.60
CA ASP A 73 -9.29 16.09 -18.77
C ASP A 73 -9.99 15.44 -17.56
N LEU A 74 -9.73 15.94 -16.34
CA LEU A 74 -10.46 15.49 -15.13
C LEU A 74 -11.95 15.84 -15.18
N HIS A 75 -12.32 17.03 -15.66
CA HIS A 75 -13.72 17.40 -15.82
C HIS A 75 -14.43 16.55 -16.88
N ASP A 76 -13.75 16.25 -17.99
CA ASP A 76 -14.30 15.41 -19.04
C ASP A 76 -14.51 13.98 -18.51
N LEU A 77 -13.54 13.44 -17.75
CA LEU A 77 -13.63 12.11 -17.10
C LEU A 77 -14.83 11.98 -16.15
N MET A 78 -15.23 13.05 -15.45
CA MET A 78 -16.40 13.01 -14.56
C MET A 78 -17.71 12.69 -15.29
N THR A 79 -17.75 12.89 -16.61
CA THR A 79 -18.93 12.63 -17.44
C THR A 79 -18.76 11.46 -18.39
N ASP A 80 -17.57 10.84 -18.42
CA ASP A 80 -17.23 9.72 -19.28
C ASP A 80 -17.42 8.38 -18.53
N SER A 81 -18.69 7.98 -18.41
CA SER A 81 -19.11 6.76 -17.72
C SER A 81 -18.48 5.52 -18.34
N GLN A 82 -17.86 4.67 -17.51
CA GLN A 82 -17.27 3.42 -17.96
C GLN A 82 -18.21 2.25 -17.67
N ASP A 83 -18.35 1.31 -18.60
CA ASP A 83 -19.29 0.17 -18.46
C ASP A 83 -19.00 -0.72 -17.23
N TRP A 84 -17.74 -0.79 -16.81
CA TRP A 84 -17.30 -1.56 -15.64
C TRP A 84 -17.53 -0.83 -14.31
N TRP A 85 -17.77 0.48 -14.35
CA TRP A 85 -18.16 1.29 -13.21
C TRP A 85 -18.96 2.53 -13.68
N PRO A 86 -20.28 2.38 -13.88
CA PRO A 86 -21.11 3.47 -14.38
C PRO A 86 -21.10 4.67 -13.42
N ALA A 87 -21.12 5.87 -13.99
CA ALA A 87 -21.15 7.12 -13.23
C ALA A 87 -22.46 7.33 -12.46
#